data_AF-A0A537KCR6-F1
#
_entry.id   AF-A0A537KCR6-F1
#
_cell.length_a   1.000
_cell.length_b   1.000
_cell.length_c   1.000
_cell.angle_alpha   90.00
_cell.angle_beta   90.00
_cell.angle_gamma   90.00
#
_symmetry.space_group_name_H-M   'P 1'
#
loop_
_entity.id
_entity.type
_entity.pdbx_description
1 polymer ?
#
loop_
_entity_poly.entity_id
_entity_poly.type
_entity_poly.pdbx_seq_one_letter_code
_entity_poly.pdbx_strand_id
1 'polypeptide(L)'
;MKLATREDHGHPDPHGGHKMTDDQGGHDRHAGHSVAMFRDKFWLSFALTIPVVIWSSDVQGWFGYTAPSFPGSKLIPAVLGTLVFIYGGLVFIRGAQRELADHKPGMMTLISLAIIVAFGTSLAATFGLFEIDVWWELASLITIMVLGHWLEMRAISQARGALSALAALLP
;
A
#
# COMPACT_ATOMS: atom_id res chain seq x y z
N MET A 1 -33.83 14.19 -71.69
CA MET A 1 -34.68 15.26 -71.13
C MET A 1 -35.29 14.71 -69.84
N LYS A 2 -34.93 15.30 -68.69
CA LYS A 2 -35.58 15.33 -67.34
C LYS A 2 -36.63 14.25 -67.00
N LEU A 3 -36.72 13.64 -65.81
CA LEU A 3 -36.18 13.86 -64.46
C LEU A 3 -36.66 12.68 -63.56
N ALA A 4 -36.00 12.51 -62.40
CA ALA A 4 -36.47 11.85 -61.17
C ALA A 4 -36.47 10.29 -61.15
N THR A 5 -36.08 9.58 -60.09
CA THR A 5 -35.90 9.89 -58.66
C THR A 5 -34.73 9.09 -58.07
N ARG A 6 -34.02 9.70 -57.10
CA ARG A 6 -33.03 9.09 -56.20
C ARG A 6 -33.78 8.17 -55.21
N GLU A 7 -33.34 6.93 -55.08
CA GLU A 7 -33.61 6.11 -53.90
C GLU A 7 -32.37 6.12 -53.00
N ASP A 8 -32.60 6.60 -51.78
CA ASP A 8 -31.65 6.76 -50.70
C ASP A 8 -31.51 5.42 -49.96
N HIS A 9 -30.41 4.71 -50.22
CA HIS A 9 -30.03 3.55 -49.42
C HIS A 9 -29.10 4.04 -48.31
N GLY A 10 -29.72 4.38 -47.17
CA GLY A 10 -29.04 4.68 -45.92
C GLY A 10 -28.12 3.53 -45.51
N HIS A 11 -26.82 3.80 -45.56
CA HIS A 11 -25.79 2.96 -44.98
C HIS A 11 -25.73 3.27 -43.48
N PRO A 12 -25.93 2.31 -42.57
CA PRO A 12 -25.70 2.56 -41.15
C PRO A 12 -24.18 2.56 -40.90
N ASP A 13 -23.66 3.72 -40.51
CA ASP A 13 -22.33 3.87 -39.92
C ASP A 13 -22.15 2.88 -38.76
N PRO A 14 -21.15 1.98 -38.79
CA PRO A 14 -20.70 1.32 -37.58
C PRO A 14 -19.73 2.29 -36.91
N HIS A 15 -20.26 3.26 -36.18
CA HIS A 15 -19.47 3.94 -35.16
C HIS A 15 -19.03 2.88 -34.14
N GLY A 16 -17.81 2.41 -34.31
CA GLY A 16 -17.05 1.65 -33.34
C GLY A 16 -16.86 2.51 -32.09
N GLY A 17 -17.89 2.53 -31.25
CA GLY A 17 -17.80 2.99 -29.89
C GLY A 17 -16.76 2.13 -29.17
N HIS A 18 -15.62 2.74 -28.88
CA HIS A 18 -14.65 2.23 -27.94
C HIS A 18 -15.40 1.78 -26.69
N LYS A 19 -15.49 0.46 -26.51
CA LYS A 19 -15.81 -0.14 -25.22
C LYS A 19 -14.58 0.11 -24.36
N MET A 20 -14.47 1.31 -23.80
CA MET A 20 -13.63 1.51 -22.63
C MET A 20 -14.17 0.52 -21.61
N THR A 21 -13.40 -0.55 -21.40
CA THR A 21 -13.48 -1.36 -20.20
C THR A 21 -13.13 -0.43 -19.07
N ASP A 22 -14.14 0.29 -18.61
CA ASP A 22 -14.18 0.90 -17.32
C ASP A 22 -14.18 -0.28 -16.35
N ASP A 23 -12.98 -0.80 -16.06
CA ASP A 23 -12.70 -1.68 -14.92
C ASP A 23 -12.91 -0.81 -13.69
N GLN A 24 -14.18 -0.44 -13.47
CA GLN A 24 -14.62 0.26 -12.30
C GLN A 24 -14.38 -0.71 -11.16
N GLY A 25 -13.31 -0.45 -10.40
CA GLY A 25 -13.05 -0.93 -9.05
C GLY A 25 -14.18 -0.49 -8.11
N GLY A 26 -15.39 -0.92 -8.40
CA GLY A 26 -16.62 -0.59 -7.74
C GLY A 26 -16.85 -1.53 -6.58
N HIS A 27 -15.96 -1.54 -5.59
CA HIS A 27 -16.25 -2.06 -4.25
C HIS A 27 -15.57 -1.27 -3.12
N ASP A 28 -15.24 0.01 -3.29
CA ASP A 28 -14.89 0.88 -2.16
C ASP A 28 -16.13 1.64 -1.66
N ARG A 29 -17.09 0.88 -1.13
CA ARG A 29 -18.14 1.45 -0.29
C ARG A 29 -17.47 1.90 1.01
N HIS A 30 -17.48 3.22 1.23
CA HIS A 30 -17.08 3.98 2.42
C HIS A 30 -15.70 4.70 2.37
N ALA A 31 -15.62 5.76 1.56
CA ALA A 31 -14.49 6.70 1.48
C ALA A 31 -14.09 7.38 2.83
N GLY A 32 -14.96 7.35 3.85
CA GLY A 32 -14.64 7.81 5.20
C GLY A 32 -13.90 6.78 6.06
N HIS A 33 -13.96 5.49 5.71
CA HIS A 33 -13.38 4.41 6.51
C HIS A 33 -11.96 4.01 6.07
N SER A 34 -11.49 4.40 4.87
CA SER A 34 -10.17 4.02 4.36
C SER A 34 -9.07 5.01 4.74
N VAL A 35 -9.25 6.32 4.52
CA VAL A 35 -8.20 7.33 4.76
C VAL A 35 -7.83 7.42 6.25
N ALA A 36 -8.84 7.47 7.14
CA ALA A 36 -8.60 7.53 8.59
C ALA A 36 -7.92 6.24 9.11
N MET A 37 -8.31 5.08 8.58
CA MET A 37 -7.70 3.81 8.96
C MET A 37 -6.22 3.74 8.60
N PHE A 38 -5.81 4.17 7.41
CA PHE A 38 -4.40 4.20 7.03
C PHE A 38 -3.60 5.28 7.78
N ARG A 39 -4.22 6.43 8.08
CA ARG A 39 -3.62 7.44 8.97
C ARG A 39 -3.32 6.86 10.35
N ASP A 40 -4.29 6.22 10.97
CA ASP A 40 -4.16 5.68 12.32
C ASP A 40 -3.16 4.51 12.35
N LYS A 41 -3.15 3.71 11.27
CA LYS A 41 -2.13 2.69 11.05
C LYS A 41 -0.73 3.26 10.92
N PHE A 42 -0.57 4.30 10.11
CA PHE A 42 0.70 4.98 9.91
C PHE A 42 1.26 5.49 11.24
N TRP A 43 0.48 6.23 12.02
CA TRP A 43 1.00 6.84 13.26
C TRP A 43 1.43 5.80 14.29
N LEU A 44 0.68 4.71 14.45
CA LEU A 44 1.08 3.65 15.37
C LEU A 44 2.32 2.89 14.85
N SER A 45 2.35 2.53 13.57
CA SER A 45 3.51 1.86 12.96
C SER A 45 4.76 2.74 13.00
N PHE A 46 4.61 4.05 12.76
CA PHE A 46 5.69 5.02 12.86
C PHE A 46 6.22 5.14 14.29
N ALA A 47 5.32 5.30 15.27
CA ALA A 47 5.68 5.37 16.68
C ALA A 47 6.41 4.10 17.16
N LEU A 48 6.00 2.93 16.70
CA LEU A 48 6.67 1.65 17.00
C LEU A 48 7.99 1.47 16.24
N THR A 49 8.11 2.03 15.04
CA THR A 49 9.33 1.91 14.21
C THR A 49 10.48 2.72 14.79
N ILE A 50 10.21 3.88 15.41
CA ILE A 50 11.23 4.72 16.05
C ILE A 50 12.11 3.92 17.03
N PRO A 51 11.56 3.25 18.07
CA PRO A 51 12.36 2.46 18.99
C PRO A 51 13.01 1.23 18.31
N VAL A 52 12.39 0.63 17.28
CA VAL A 52 13.05 -0.46 16.50
C VAL A 52 14.35 0.05 15.86
N VAL A 53 14.31 1.23 15.23
CA VAL A 53 15.47 1.85 14.59
C VAL A 53 16.52 2.25 15.63
N ILE A 54 16.11 2.82 16.76
CA ILE A 54 17.05 3.26 17.81
C ILE A 54 17.83 2.08 18.41
N TRP A 55 17.18 0.93 18.61
CA TRP A 55 17.82 -0.28 19.18
C TRP A 55 18.44 -1.22 18.13
N SER A 56 18.41 -0.87 16.85
CA SER A 56 19.08 -1.64 15.79
C SER A 56 20.61 -1.56 15.91
N SER A 57 21.30 -2.69 15.69
CA SER A 57 22.76 -2.77 15.71
C SER A 57 23.40 -2.01 14.55
N ASP A 58 22.80 -2.07 13.35
CA ASP A 58 23.35 -1.41 12.16
C ASP A 58 23.31 0.10 12.31
N VAL A 59 22.17 0.61 12.79
CA VAL A 59 21.96 2.04 13.03
C VAL A 59 22.91 2.55 14.11
N GLN A 60 23.07 1.81 15.22
CA GLN A 60 24.07 2.11 16.25
C GLN A 60 25.49 2.16 15.67
N GLY A 61 25.84 1.19 14.80
CA GLY A 61 27.15 1.11 14.14
C GLY A 61 27.42 2.29 13.21
N TRP A 62 26.43 2.73 12.43
CA TRP A 62 26.58 3.85 11.50
C TRP A 62 26.74 5.20 12.21
N PHE A 63 25.99 5.41 13.29
CA PHE A 63 25.98 6.68 14.02
C PHE A 63 26.92 6.68 15.25
N GLY A 64 27.58 5.56 15.55
CA GLY A 64 28.58 5.46 16.62
C GLY A 64 28.01 5.65 18.03
N TYR A 65 26.72 5.38 18.25
CA TYR A 65 26.09 5.45 19.57
C TYR A 65 25.76 4.06 20.08
N THR A 66 25.50 3.96 21.38
CA THR A 66 25.02 2.73 22.01
C THR A 66 23.70 3.00 22.71
N ALA A 67 22.67 2.27 22.32
CA ALA A 67 21.37 2.36 22.97
C ALA A 67 21.47 1.84 24.42
N PRO A 68 20.64 2.33 25.36
CA PRO A 68 20.64 1.85 26.73
C PRO A 68 20.54 0.32 26.79
N SER A 69 21.52 -0.31 27.45
CA SER A 69 21.58 -1.76 27.62
C SER A 69 20.93 -2.16 28.93
N PHE A 70 19.98 -3.10 28.85
CA PHE A 70 19.30 -3.68 30.00
C PHE A 70 18.84 -5.10 29.63
N PRO A 71 18.51 -5.95 30.60
CA PRO A 71 18.02 -7.30 30.32
C PRO A 71 16.82 -7.25 29.36
N GLY A 72 16.97 -7.85 28.18
CA GLY A 72 15.93 -7.87 27.14
C GLY A 72 16.01 -6.75 26.09
N SER A 73 16.93 -5.78 26.19
CA SER A 73 17.04 -4.69 25.19
C SER A 73 17.33 -5.20 23.78
N LYS A 74 18.00 -6.35 23.66
CA LYS A 74 18.26 -7.04 22.37
C LYS A 74 16.99 -7.58 21.69
N LEU A 75 15.90 -7.79 22.44
CA LEU A 75 14.64 -8.30 21.89
C LEU A 75 13.72 -7.16 21.43
N ILE A 76 14.06 -5.90 21.69
CA ILE A 76 13.22 -4.75 21.31
C ILE A 76 12.95 -4.72 19.81
N PRO A 77 13.95 -4.84 18.90
CA PRO A 77 13.69 -4.85 17.48
C PRO A 77 12.78 -6.01 17.06
N ALA A 78 12.98 -7.21 17.62
CA ALA A 78 12.18 -8.38 17.31
C ALA A 78 10.72 -8.24 17.76
N VAL A 79 10.49 -7.80 19.01
CA VAL A 79 9.14 -7.66 19.57
C VAL A 79 8.38 -6.54 18.86
N LEU A 80 8.96 -5.34 18.80
CA LEU A 80 8.29 -4.19 18.20
C LEU A 80 8.20 -4.32 16.67
N GLY A 81 9.21 -4.89 16.00
CA GLY A 81 9.15 -5.21 14.58
C GLY A 81 8.05 -6.21 14.25
N THR A 82 7.84 -7.23 15.10
CA THR A 82 6.70 -8.14 14.98
C THR A 82 5.36 -7.42 15.15
N LEU A 83 5.24 -6.48 16.09
CA LEU A 83 4.04 -5.67 16.24
C LEU A 83 3.77 -4.80 14.99
N VAL A 84 4.80 -4.19 14.41
CA VAL A 84 4.70 -3.43 13.15
C VAL A 84 4.27 -4.35 12.00
N PHE A 85 4.84 -5.55 11.90
CA PHE A 85 4.46 -6.57 10.92
C PHE A 85 2.98 -6.97 11.03
N ILE A 86 2.52 -7.30 12.24
CA ILE A 86 1.13 -7.69 12.45
C ILE A 86 0.19 -6.50 12.20
N TYR A 87 0.47 -5.33 12.76
CA TYR A 87 -0.49 -4.23 12.73
C TYR A 87 -0.53 -3.49 11.38
N GLY A 88 0.65 -3.13 10.86
CA GLY A 88 0.82 -2.44 9.58
C GLY A 88 0.86 -3.40 8.40
N GLY A 89 1.67 -4.46 8.50
CA GLY A 89 1.91 -5.43 7.43
C GLY A 89 0.67 -6.21 6.99
N LEU A 90 -0.28 -6.48 7.89
CA LEU A 90 -1.53 -7.20 7.57
C LEU A 90 -2.35 -6.55 6.44
N VAL A 91 -2.22 -5.24 6.24
CA VAL A 91 -2.92 -4.55 5.13
C VAL A 91 -2.41 -5.04 3.78
N PHE A 92 -1.09 -5.18 3.63
CA PHE A 92 -0.44 -5.65 2.41
C PHE A 92 -0.71 -7.14 2.18
N ILE A 93 -0.62 -7.95 3.23
CA ILE A 93 -0.88 -9.41 3.14
C ILE A 93 -2.32 -9.67 2.68
N ARG A 94 -3.31 -8.96 3.25
CA ARG A 94 -4.72 -9.10 2.83
C ARG A 94 -4.97 -8.54 1.42
N GLY A 95 -4.21 -7.53 0.99
CA GLY A 95 -4.25 -7.06 -0.40
C GLY A 95 -3.69 -8.09 -1.38
N ALA A 96 -2.52 -8.66 -1.06
CA ALA A 96 -1.87 -9.69 -1.85
C ALA A 96 -2.75 -10.95 -2.01
N GLN A 97 -3.42 -11.38 -0.93
CA GLN A 97 -4.36 -12.51 -0.99
C GLN A 97 -5.49 -12.27 -2.01
N ARG A 98 -6.01 -11.04 -2.10
CA ARG A 98 -7.04 -10.66 -3.07
C ARG A 98 -6.48 -10.61 -4.49
N GLU A 99 -5.36 -9.92 -4.70
CA GLU A 99 -4.67 -9.86 -6.00
C GLU A 99 -4.34 -11.25 -6.56
N LEU A 100 -3.88 -12.16 -5.70
CA LEU A 100 -3.52 -13.52 -6.08
C LEU A 100 -4.76 -14.37 -6.39
N ALA A 101 -5.84 -14.22 -5.62
CA ALA A 101 -7.12 -14.86 -5.92
C ALA A 101 -7.69 -14.39 -7.28
N ASP A 102 -7.52 -13.11 -7.58
CA ASP A 102 -7.96 -12.50 -8.85
C ASP A 102 -6.96 -12.75 -10.01
N HIS A 103 -5.86 -13.48 -9.76
CA HIS A 103 -4.80 -13.77 -10.73
C HIS A 103 -4.17 -12.52 -11.39
N LYS A 104 -4.16 -11.41 -10.65
CA LYS A 104 -3.60 -10.12 -11.09
C LYS A 104 -2.58 -9.64 -10.05
N PRO A 105 -1.36 -10.22 -10.00
CA PRO A 105 -0.35 -9.81 -9.03
C PRO A 105 0.06 -8.36 -9.28
N GLY A 106 0.02 -7.55 -8.23
CA GLY A 106 0.30 -6.12 -8.29
C GLY A 106 1.20 -5.65 -7.15
N MET A 107 1.01 -4.39 -6.76
CA MET A 107 1.84 -3.73 -5.76
C MET A 107 1.69 -4.39 -4.38
N MET A 108 0.48 -4.83 -4.01
CA MET A 108 0.25 -5.44 -2.69
C MET A 108 0.98 -6.78 -2.57
N THR A 109 0.96 -7.58 -3.64
CA THR A 109 1.68 -8.86 -3.70
C THR A 109 3.19 -8.67 -3.56
N LEU A 110 3.78 -7.71 -4.27
CA LEU A 110 5.22 -7.42 -4.18
C LEU A 110 5.64 -6.95 -2.78
N ILE A 111 4.89 -6.01 -2.20
CA ILE A 111 5.16 -5.53 -0.84
C ILE A 111 4.99 -6.67 0.16
N SER A 112 3.93 -7.46 0.04
CA SER A 112 3.67 -8.61 0.91
C SER A 112 4.81 -9.63 0.86
N LEU A 113 5.34 -9.93 -0.33
CA LEU A 113 6.47 -10.82 -0.48
C LEU A 113 7.71 -10.28 0.26
N ALA A 114 8.04 -9.01 0.04
CA ALA A 114 9.19 -8.37 0.68
C ALA A 114 9.10 -8.42 2.21
N ILE A 115 7.95 -8.06 2.78
CA ILE A 115 7.78 -8.05 4.25
C ILE A 115 7.75 -9.47 4.83
N ILE A 116 7.21 -10.47 4.12
CA ILE A 116 7.21 -11.87 4.58
C ILE A 116 8.64 -12.41 4.59
N VAL A 117 9.42 -12.17 3.54
CA VAL A 117 10.81 -12.60 3.46
C VAL A 117 11.63 -11.94 4.57
N ALA A 118 11.54 -10.61 4.71
CA ALA A 118 12.26 -9.86 5.73
C ALA A 118 11.85 -10.27 7.16
N PHE A 119 10.57 -10.56 7.40
CA PHE A 119 10.10 -11.07 8.69
C PHE A 119 10.65 -12.47 8.97
N GLY A 120 10.58 -13.37 7.99
CA GLY A 120 11.07 -14.74 8.12
C GLY A 120 12.56 -14.82 8.40
N THR A 121 13.38 -14.03 7.68
CA THR A 121 14.83 -13.97 7.90
C THR A 121 15.16 -13.36 9.27
N SER A 122 14.50 -12.27 9.66
CA SER A 122 14.72 -11.63 10.96
C SER A 122 14.32 -12.53 12.13
N LEU A 123 13.22 -13.28 11.97
CA LEU A 123 12.78 -14.25 12.96
C LEU A 123 13.80 -15.39 13.09
N ALA A 124 14.27 -15.93 11.97
CA ALA A 124 15.31 -16.97 11.95
C ALA A 124 16.63 -16.47 12.58
N ALA A 125 17.05 -15.24 12.32
CA ALA A 125 18.20 -14.60 12.96
C ALA A 125 18.01 -14.47 14.48
N THR A 126 16.80 -14.11 14.93
CA THR A 126 16.46 -14.02 16.37
C THR A 126 16.59 -15.38 17.09
N PHE A 127 16.33 -16.48 16.38
CA PHE A 127 16.55 -17.85 16.89
C PHE A 127 17.98 -18.37 16.69
N GLY A 128 18.90 -17.54 16.18
CA GLY A 128 20.31 -17.90 15.97
C GLY A 128 20.58 -18.74 14.72
N LEU A 129 19.64 -18.78 13.77
CA LEU A 129 19.82 -19.49 12.48
C LEU A 129 20.59 -18.65 11.46
N PHE A 130 20.64 -17.32 11.64
CA PHE A 130 21.39 -16.37 10.83
C PHE A 130 22.09 -15.36 11.73
N GLU A 131 23.18 -14.76 11.22
CA GLU A 131 23.95 -13.74 11.96
C GLU A 131 23.39 -12.31 11.79
N ILE A 132 22.62 -12.07 10.73
CA ILE A 132 22.11 -10.75 10.36
C ILE A 132 20.59 -10.77 10.43
N ASP A 133 20.03 -9.92 11.29
CA ASP A 133 18.60 -9.60 11.29
C ASP A 133 18.34 -8.32 10.49
N VAL A 134 17.09 -8.15 10.01
CA VAL A 134 16.66 -6.98 9.24
C VAL A 134 15.39 -6.36 9.84
N TRP A 135 15.33 -6.31 11.18
CA TRP A 135 14.14 -5.85 11.90
C TRP A 135 13.81 -4.39 11.62
N TRP A 136 14.83 -3.54 11.45
CA TRP A 136 14.63 -2.11 11.22
C TRP A 136 14.26 -1.81 9.75
N GLU A 137 14.78 -2.58 8.78
CA GLU A 137 14.36 -2.54 7.38
C GLU A 137 12.91 -2.99 7.25
N LEU A 138 12.53 -4.08 7.93
CA LEU A 138 11.16 -4.54 7.96
C LEU A 138 10.20 -3.46 8.49
N ALA A 139 10.54 -2.88 9.65
CA ALA A 139 9.70 -1.87 10.29
C ALA A 139 9.60 -0.58 9.47
N SER A 140 10.72 -0.11 8.92
CA SER A 140 10.77 1.09 8.07
C SER A 140 10.05 0.87 6.73
N LEU A 141 10.25 -0.26 6.08
CA LEU A 141 9.56 -0.64 4.84
C LEU A 141 8.05 -0.61 5.05
N ILE A 142 7.54 -1.30 6.07
CA ILE A 142 6.10 -1.31 6.38
C ILE A 142 5.60 0.10 6.64
N THR A 143 6.29 0.87 7.48
CA THR A 143 5.88 2.23 7.86
C THR A 143 5.80 3.16 6.65
N ILE A 144 6.81 3.13 5.77
CA ILE A 144 6.83 3.95 4.56
C ILE A 144 5.76 3.49 3.57
N MET A 145 5.52 2.18 3.43
CA MET A 145 4.46 1.68 2.54
C MET A 145 3.06 2.07 3.03
N VAL A 146 2.81 2.04 4.34
CA VAL A 146 1.53 2.49 4.93
C VAL A 146 1.38 4.00 4.73
N LEU A 147 2.46 4.78 4.89
CA LEU A 147 2.48 6.21 4.58
C LEU A 147 2.12 6.48 3.12
N GLY A 148 2.74 5.75 2.18
CA GLY A 148 2.48 5.89 0.75
C GLY A 148 1.01 5.69 0.41
N HIS A 149 0.40 4.62 0.92
CA HIS A 149 -1.03 4.35 0.73
C HIS A 149 -1.91 5.43 1.34
N TRP A 150 -1.55 5.95 2.51
CA TRP A 150 -2.28 7.06 3.12
C TRP A 150 -2.24 8.32 2.23
N LEU A 151 -1.06 8.67 1.71
CA LEU A 151 -0.88 9.83 0.82
C LEU A 151 -1.62 9.66 -0.51
N GLU A 152 -1.58 8.48 -1.11
CA GLU A 152 -2.28 8.15 -2.34
C GLU A 152 -3.80 8.39 -2.19
N MET A 153 -4.42 7.82 -1.15
CA MET A 153 -5.85 7.99 -0.94
C MET A 153 -6.23 9.43 -0.60
N ARG A 154 -5.37 10.14 0.13
CA ARG A 154 -5.58 11.58 0.42
C ARG A 154 -5.56 12.41 -0.86
N ALA A 155 -4.62 12.14 -1.78
CA ALA A 155 -4.55 12.84 -3.05
C ALA A 155 -5.77 12.55 -3.95
N ILE A 156 -6.20 11.28 -4.04
CA ILE A 156 -7.36 10.88 -4.84
C ILE A 156 -8.66 11.51 -4.29
N SER A 157 -8.87 11.47 -2.98
CA SER A 157 -10.07 12.04 -2.36
C SER A 157 -10.17 13.55 -2.59
N GLN A 158 -9.05 14.27 -2.52
CA GLN A 158 -8.99 15.70 -2.82
C GLN A 158 -9.33 16.00 -4.28
N ALA A 159 -8.79 15.23 -5.23
CA ALA A 159 -9.06 15.40 -6.66
C ALA A 159 -10.54 15.16 -7.01
N ARG A 160 -11.14 14.09 -6.44
CA ARG A 160 -12.57 13.79 -6.63
C ARG A 160 -13.48 14.88 -6.07
N GLY A 161 -13.13 15.46 -4.93
CA GLY A 161 -13.86 16.59 -4.35
C GLY A 161 -13.88 17.82 -5.26
N ALA A 162 -12.73 18.17 -5.84
CA ALA A 162 -12.62 19.29 -6.79
C ALA A 162 -13.42 19.03 -8.08
N LEU A 163 -13.35 17.82 -8.63
CA LEU A 163 -14.13 17.44 -9.81
C LEU A 163 -15.64 17.49 -9.54
N SER A 164 -16.07 17.02 -8.36
CA SER A 164 -17.47 17.12 -7.94
C SER A 164 -17.95 18.56 -7.82
N ALA A 165 -17.09 19.48 -7.35
CA ALA A 165 -17.42 20.90 -7.25
C ALA A 165 -17.54 21.55 -8.64
N LEU A 166 -16.69 21.17 -9.60
CA LEU A 166 -16.80 21.63 -10.98
C LEU A 166 -18.05 21.09 -11.69
N ALA A 167 -18.37 19.80 -11.49
CA ALA A 167 -19.57 19.19 -12.04
C ALA A 167 -20.86 19.84 -11.51
N ALA A 168 -20.88 20.27 -10.25
CA ALA A 168 -22.02 20.97 -9.64
C ALA A 168 -22.26 22.39 -10.20
N LEU A 169 -21.30 22.94 -10.96
CA LEU A 169 -21.40 24.27 -11.57
C LEU A 169 -21.75 24.22 -13.07
N LEU A 170 -21.88 23.04 -13.68
CA LEU A 170 -22.33 22.88 -15.07
C LEU A 170 -23.87 22.83 -15.10
N PRO A 171 -24.55 23.71 -15.87
CA PRO A 171 -26.01 23.76 -15.97
C PRO A 171 -26.62 22.55 -16.70
#